data_AF-A0A3Q3LKD1-F1
#
_entry.id   AF-A0A3Q3LKD1-F1
#
_cell.length_a   1.000
_cell.length_b   1.000
_cell.length_c   1.000
_cell.angle_alpha   90.00
_cell.angle_beta   90.00
_cell.angle_gamma   90.00
#
_symmetry.space_group_name_H-M   'P 1'
#
loop_
_entity.id
_entity.type
_entity.pdbx_description
1 polymer ?
#
loop_
_entity_poly.entity_id
_entity_poly.type
_entity_poly.pdbx_seq_one_letter_code
_entity_poly.pdbx_strand_id
1 'polypeptide(L)'
;MFHLCTPSPRSVCIAQQQKAIYYGYRTFCTPSVSLERIPPPLLSLAERKGYRVPDENGPPPLWCMRPLPLLYSHIQDVYWDVGFLRYFELRQIPNFILALPMANLGIMAAYAYFQANPELCLRLGLWETSANKGLDKPTPGMFNPRVFVYVVHSTVLLVFGTLCMHVQVLTRFMASSSPVPFWISAHLLLLNEPLLHRRKTSNPNVQLQTQSRNGCDHKPQNPIIALLPHFTTCSPTTQSILGYFLSYWLLGLALHCNFLPWT
;
A
#
# COMPACT_ATOMS: atom_id res chain seq x y z
N MET A 1 32.81 -23.24 11.14
CA MET A 1 32.23 -21.93 11.54
C MET A 1 31.37 -21.42 10.38
N PHE A 2 30.23 -22.05 10.15
CA PHE A 2 29.26 -21.60 9.14
C PHE A 2 28.41 -20.51 9.77
N HIS A 3 28.76 -19.24 9.51
CA HIS A 3 27.88 -18.12 9.80
C HIS A 3 26.70 -18.19 8.84
N LEU A 4 25.59 -18.74 9.32
CA LEU A 4 24.27 -18.50 8.75
C LEU A 4 23.95 -17.01 8.91
N CYS A 5 24.22 -16.22 7.88
CA CYS A 5 23.55 -14.93 7.72
C CYS A 5 22.05 -15.22 7.61
N THR A 6 21.31 -14.93 8.67
CA THR A 6 19.85 -14.85 8.61
C THR A 6 19.49 -13.82 7.54
N PRO A 7 18.80 -14.21 6.45
CA PRO A 7 18.47 -13.27 5.39
C PRO A 7 17.50 -12.23 5.96
N SER A 8 17.81 -10.95 5.75
CA SER A 8 16.88 -9.88 6.09
C SER A 8 15.54 -10.12 5.37
N PRO A 9 14.39 -9.72 5.93
CA PRO A 9 13.08 -9.97 5.33
C PRO A 9 12.97 -9.44 3.89
N ARG A 10 13.68 -8.35 3.55
CA ARG A 10 13.78 -7.84 2.17
C ARG A 10 14.49 -8.81 1.22
N SER A 11 15.54 -9.48 1.69
CA SER A 11 16.30 -10.48 0.91
C SER A 11 15.45 -11.72 0.63
N VAL A 12 14.59 -12.10 1.58
CA VAL A 12 13.66 -13.24 1.42
C VAL A 12 12.61 -12.96 0.33
N CYS A 13 12.01 -11.77 0.32
CA CYS A 13 11.01 -11.40 -0.70
C CYS A 13 11.60 -11.37 -2.11
N ILE A 14 12.77 -10.76 -2.28
CA ILE A 14 13.46 -10.69 -3.59
C ILE A 14 13.81 -12.11 -4.07
N ALA A 15 14.30 -12.97 -3.17
CA ALA A 15 14.62 -14.35 -3.51
C ALA A 15 13.39 -15.17 -3.94
N GLN A 16 12.23 -14.97 -3.32
CA GLN A 16 10.98 -15.65 -3.71
C GLN A 16 10.50 -15.22 -5.10
N GLN A 17 10.52 -13.91 -5.37
CA GLN A 17 10.11 -13.40 -6.68
C GLN A 17 11.04 -13.88 -7.80
N GLN A 18 12.36 -13.87 -7.55
CA GLN A 18 13.33 -14.37 -8.53
C GLN A 18 13.16 -15.87 -8.80
N LYS A 19 12.88 -16.67 -7.76
CA LYS A 19 12.58 -18.11 -7.90
C LYS A 19 11.34 -18.34 -8.76
N ALA A 20 10.27 -17.58 -8.55
CA ALA A 20 9.04 -17.70 -9.35
C ALA A 20 9.30 -17.36 -10.83
N ILE A 21 10.05 -16.29 -11.10
CA ILE A 21 10.43 -15.89 -12.47
C ILE A 21 11.29 -16.98 -13.13
N TYR A 22 12.31 -17.48 -12.43
CA TYR A 22 13.18 -18.54 -12.92
C TYR A 22 12.43 -19.85 -13.19
N TYR A 23 11.56 -20.25 -12.25
CA TYR A 23 10.72 -21.43 -12.39
C TYR A 23 9.80 -21.31 -13.62
N GLY A 24 9.17 -20.16 -13.80
CA GLY A 24 8.33 -19.88 -14.95
C GLY A 24 9.10 -19.91 -16.28
N TYR A 25 10.30 -19.32 -16.31
CA TYR A 25 11.17 -19.39 -17.48
C TYR A 25 11.56 -20.84 -17.81
N ARG A 26 12.01 -21.62 -16.82
CA ARG A 26 12.38 -23.03 -17.01
C ARG A 26 11.20 -23.89 -17.46
N THR A 27 10.00 -23.61 -16.94
CA THR A 27 8.81 -24.41 -17.25
C THR A 27 8.30 -24.14 -18.67
N PHE A 28 8.30 -22.89 -19.13
CA PHE A 28 7.67 -22.50 -20.40
C PHE A 28 8.65 -22.28 -21.55
N CYS A 29 9.89 -21.87 -21.30
CA CYS A 29 10.90 -21.65 -22.33
C CYS A 29 11.79 -22.86 -22.59
N THR A 30 11.90 -23.77 -21.62
CA THR A 30 12.58 -25.07 -21.77
C THR A 30 11.67 -26.20 -21.28
N PRO A 31 10.49 -26.40 -21.92
CA PRO A 31 9.52 -27.38 -21.46
C PRO A 31 10.14 -28.79 -21.51
N SER A 32 10.16 -29.45 -20.36
CA SER A 32 10.62 -30.84 -20.20
C SER A 32 9.49 -31.76 -19.71
N VAL A 33 8.25 -31.28 -19.79
CA VAL A 33 7.06 -31.92 -19.23
C VAL A 33 6.14 -32.22 -20.41
N SER A 34 5.83 -33.50 -20.60
CA SER A 34 4.81 -33.94 -21.54
C SER A 34 3.42 -33.61 -21.02
N LEU A 35 2.49 -33.34 -21.94
CA LEU A 35 1.10 -32.97 -21.63
C LEU A 35 0.40 -34.00 -20.70
N GLU A 36 0.79 -35.27 -20.80
CA GLU A 36 0.27 -36.40 -20.01
C GLU A 36 0.60 -36.31 -18.52
N ARG A 37 1.66 -35.60 -18.12
CA ARG A 37 2.00 -35.40 -16.70
C ARG A 37 1.18 -34.29 -16.05
N ILE A 38 0.47 -33.48 -16.83
CA ILE A 38 -0.32 -32.37 -16.30
C ILE A 38 -1.68 -32.90 -15.82
N PRO A 39 -2.07 -32.65 -14.56
CA PRO A 39 -3.36 -33.07 -14.04
C PRO A 39 -4.53 -32.64 -14.95
N PRO A 40 -5.49 -33.54 -15.28
CA PRO A 40 -6.64 -33.22 -16.12
C PRO A 40 -7.47 -32.00 -15.68
N PRO A 41 -7.64 -31.71 -14.37
CA PRO A 41 -8.31 -30.49 -13.92
C PRO A 41 -7.61 -29.21 -14.40
N LEU A 42 -6.28 -29.20 -14.47
CA LEU A 42 -5.52 -28.04 -14.94
C LEU A 42 -5.62 -27.88 -16.46
N LEU A 43 -5.65 -28.98 -17.21
CA LEU A 43 -5.87 -28.95 -18.67
C LEU A 43 -7.25 -28.38 -19.00
N SER A 44 -8.31 -28.86 -18.32
CA SER A 44 -9.67 -28.32 -18.51
C SER A 44 -9.82 -26.85 -18.09
N LEU A 45 -9.05 -26.40 -17.09
CA LEU A 45 -9.01 -25.00 -16.71
C LEU A 45 -8.30 -24.15 -17.78
N ALA A 46 -7.17 -24.65 -18.29
CA ALA A 46 -6.39 -23.97 -19.31
C ALA A 46 -7.19 -23.80 -20.60
N GLU A 47 -7.88 -24.85 -21.03
CA GLU A 47 -8.75 -24.81 -22.21
C GLU A 47 -9.89 -23.79 -22.05
N ARG A 48 -10.61 -23.82 -20.93
CA ARG A 48 -11.72 -22.88 -20.66
C ARG A 48 -11.27 -21.42 -20.56
N LYS A 49 -10.04 -21.18 -20.10
CA LYS A 49 -9.48 -19.83 -19.91
C LYS A 49 -8.57 -19.38 -21.06
N GLY A 50 -8.32 -20.25 -22.04
CA GLY A 50 -7.34 -19.99 -23.10
C GLY A 50 -5.90 -19.83 -22.60
N TYR A 51 -5.55 -20.47 -21.48
CA TYR A 51 -4.19 -20.40 -20.94
C TYR A 51 -3.26 -21.35 -21.68
N ARG A 52 -2.05 -20.88 -21.94
CA ARG A 52 -0.98 -21.72 -22.49
C ARG A 52 -0.44 -22.66 -21.42
N VAL A 53 -0.31 -23.93 -21.77
CA VAL A 53 0.33 -24.96 -20.95
C VAL A 53 1.76 -25.24 -21.45
N PRO A 54 2.68 -25.65 -20.57
CA PRO A 54 4.00 -26.09 -21.00
C PRO A 54 3.86 -27.41 -21.77
N ASP A 55 4.36 -27.43 -23.00
CA ASP A 55 4.33 -28.59 -23.88
C ASP A 55 5.72 -28.74 -24.51
N GLU A 56 6.34 -29.90 -24.31
CA GLU A 56 7.66 -30.25 -24.85
C GLU A 56 7.67 -30.27 -26.39
N ASN A 57 6.54 -30.62 -27.02
CA ASN A 57 6.42 -30.71 -28.48
C ASN A 57 5.88 -29.41 -29.11
N GLY A 58 5.45 -28.46 -28.28
CA GLY A 58 4.88 -27.20 -28.72
C GLY A 58 5.96 -26.14 -29.01
N PRO A 59 5.68 -25.14 -29.86
CA PRO A 59 6.59 -24.01 -30.00
C PRO A 59 6.72 -23.28 -28.65
N PRO A 60 7.88 -22.69 -28.31
CA PRO A 60 8.01 -21.89 -27.11
C PRO A 60 7.22 -20.58 -27.24
N PRO A 61 6.80 -19.95 -26.13
CA PRO A 61 6.17 -18.64 -26.16
C PRO A 61 7.05 -17.54 -26.76
N LEU A 62 6.44 -16.58 -27.46
CA LEU A 62 7.16 -15.46 -28.09
C LEU A 62 7.97 -14.61 -27.10
N TRP A 63 7.53 -14.52 -25.84
CA TRP A 63 8.25 -13.79 -24.81
C TRP A 63 9.57 -14.47 -24.40
N CYS A 64 9.76 -15.77 -24.67
CA CYS A 64 11.03 -16.46 -24.46
C CYS A 64 12.13 -16.02 -25.44
N MET A 65 11.75 -15.49 -26.60
CA MET A 65 12.67 -15.02 -27.65
C MET A 65 13.07 -13.55 -27.50
N ARG A 66 12.48 -12.82 -26.52
CA ARG A 66 12.82 -11.43 -26.26
C ARG A 66 14.17 -11.35 -25.53
N PRO A 67 14.94 -10.25 -25.70
CA PRO A 67 16.24 -10.07 -25.02
C PRO A 67 16.13 -10.13 -23.49
N LEU A 68 14.96 -9.79 -22.95
CA LEU A 68 14.60 -10.02 -21.55
C LEU A 68 13.31 -10.86 -21.51
N PRO A 69 13.39 -12.18 -21.23
CA PRO A 69 12.23 -13.07 -21.24
C PRO A 69 11.42 -12.93 -19.93
N LEU A 70 10.71 -11.80 -19.82
CA LEU A 70 9.90 -11.48 -18.65
C LEU A 70 8.50 -12.11 -18.77
N LEU A 71 8.33 -13.28 -18.14
CA LEU A 71 7.05 -13.99 -18.04
C LEU A 71 5.92 -13.07 -17.53
N TYR A 72 6.19 -12.28 -16.49
CA TYR A 72 5.16 -11.47 -15.85
C TYR A 72 4.62 -10.37 -16.77
N SER A 73 5.47 -9.74 -17.57
CA SER A 73 5.03 -8.74 -18.55
C SER A 73 4.11 -9.33 -19.61
N HIS A 74 4.34 -10.57 -20.03
CA HIS A 74 3.43 -11.28 -20.93
C HIS A 74 2.10 -11.62 -20.26
N ILE A 75 2.13 -12.10 -19.01
CA ILE A 75 0.90 -12.42 -18.27
C ILE A 75 0.05 -11.16 -18.04
N GLN A 76 0.70 -10.07 -17.63
CA GLN A 76 0.04 -8.79 -17.37
C GLN A 76 -0.68 -8.27 -18.62
N ASP A 77 -0.05 -8.36 -19.79
CA ASP A 77 -0.63 -7.88 -21.04
C ASP A 77 -1.71 -8.83 -21.59
N VAL A 78 -1.41 -10.13 -21.71
CA VAL A 78 -2.29 -11.09 -22.43
C VAL A 78 -3.44 -11.59 -21.57
N TYR A 79 -3.21 -11.85 -20.28
CA TYR A 79 -4.23 -12.50 -19.43
C TYR A 79 -4.90 -11.54 -18.46
N TRP A 80 -4.20 -10.50 -18.03
CA TRP A 80 -4.75 -9.54 -17.07
C TRP A 80 -5.20 -8.24 -17.71
N ASP A 81 -4.86 -8.00 -18.98
CA ASP A 81 -5.11 -6.76 -19.71
C ASP A 81 -4.71 -5.50 -18.94
N VAL A 82 -3.51 -5.53 -18.36
CA VAL A 82 -2.93 -4.42 -17.63
C VAL A 82 -2.14 -3.56 -18.61
N GLY A 83 -2.50 -2.28 -18.70
CA GLY A 83 -1.83 -1.32 -19.57
C GLY A 83 -2.26 0.11 -19.27
N PHE A 84 -1.59 1.07 -19.91
CA PHE A 84 -1.92 2.48 -19.75
C PHE A 84 -3.36 2.75 -20.19
N LEU A 85 -4.20 3.20 -19.25
CA LEU A 85 -5.62 3.53 -19.40
C LEU A 85 -6.55 2.40 -19.87
N ARG A 86 -6.08 1.17 -20.01
CA ARG A 86 -6.91 0.03 -20.48
C ARG A 86 -8.06 -0.31 -19.54
N TYR A 87 -7.94 0.02 -18.26
CA TYR A 87 -8.96 -0.26 -17.24
C TYR A 87 -10.09 0.78 -17.13
N PHE A 88 -10.01 1.90 -17.87
CA PHE A 88 -10.97 3.01 -17.75
C PHE A 88 -12.26 2.72 -18.52
N GLU A 89 -13.05 1.78 -18.01
CA GLU A 89 -14.38 1.43 -18.53
C GLU A 89 -15.49 1.82 -17.54
N LEU A 90 -16.67 2.19 -18.05
CA LEU A 90 -17.84 2.53 -17.21
C LEU A 90 -18.31 1.35 -16.34
N ARG A 91 -18.06 0.11 -16.76
CA ARG A 91 -18.39 -1.09 -15.97
C ARG A 91 -17.57 -1.19 -14.69
N GLN A 92 -16.41 -0.52 -14.63
CA GLN A 92 -15.47 -0.57 -13.51
C GLN A 92 -15.73 0.51 -12.46
N ILE A 93 -16.76 1.37 -12.63
CA ILE A 93 -17.11 2.44 -11.67
C ILE A 93 -17.15 1.94 -10.20
N PRO A 94 -17.73 0.78 -9.87
CA PRO A 94 -17.71 0.28 -8.49
C PRO A 94 -16.29 0.11 -7.92
N ASN A 95 -15.34 -0.34 -8.73
CA ASN A 95 -13.95 -0.53 -8.33
C ASN A 95 -13.22 0.81 -8.13
N PHE A 96 -13.55 1.81 -8.95
CA PHE A 96 -13.06 3.19 -8.71
C PHE A 96 -13.57 3.72 -7.38
N ILE A 97 -14.88 3.60 -7.11
CA ILE A 97 -15.50 4.05 -5.85
C ILE A 97 -14.80 3.45 -4.63
N LEU A 98 -14.45 2.16 -4.69
CA LEU A 98 -13.75 1.50 -3.59
C LEU A 98 -12.32 2.04 -3.38
N ALA A 99 -11.62 2.41 -4.45
CA ALA A 99 -10.27 2.94 -4.38
C ALA A 99 -10.21 4.44 -4.04
N LEU A 100 -11.32 5.18 -4.24
CA LEU A 100 -11.39 6.63 -4.03
C LEU A 100 -10.87 7.08 -2.66
N PRO A 101 -11.24 6.49 -1.51
CA PRO A 101 -10.77 6.97 -0.21
C PRO A 101 -9.25 6.93 -0.09
N MET A 102 -8.61 5.86 -0.57
CA MET A 102 -7.15 5.72 -0.51
C MET A 102 -6.46 6.64 -1.50
N ALA A 103 -7.00 6.78 -2.72
CA ALA A 103 -6.49 7.72 -3.72
C ALA A 103 -6.58 9.17 -3.20
N ASN A 104 -7.71 9.56 -2.61
CA ASN A 104 -7.91 10.89 -2.02
C ASN A 104 -6.93 11.17 -0.88
N LEU A 105 -6.69 10.21 0.01
CA LEU A 105 -5.66 10.35 1.06
C LEU A 105 -4.27 10.57 0.45
N GLY A 106 -3.92 9.83 -0.60
CA GLY A 106 -2.65 10.01 -1.32
C GLY A 106 -2.51 11.39 -1.97
N ILE A 107 -3.57 11.87 -2.65
CA ILE A 107 -3.61 13.19 -3.28
C ILE A 107 -3.49 14.28 -2.21
N MET A 108 -4.27 14.19 -1.12
CA MET A 108 -4.20 15.14 -0.01
C MET A 108 -2.83 15.17 0.65
N ALA A 109 -2.17 14.02 0.82
CA ALA A 109 -0.82 13.97 1.37
C ALA A 109 0.18 14.72 0.48
N ALA A 110 0.13 14.47 -0.84
CA ALA A 110 0.99 15.15 -1.80
C ALA A 110 0.71 16.67 -1.82
N TYR A 111 -0.55 17.07 -1.85
CA TYR A 111 -0.97 18.47 -1.86
C TYR A 111 -0.58 19.20 -0.57
N ALA A 112 -0.86 18.62 0.60
CA ALA A 112 -0.49 19.20 1.89
C ALA A 112 1.02 19.37 2.02
N TYR A 113 1.80 18.38 1.56
CA TYR A 113 3.25 18.48 1.58
C TYR A 113 3.79 19.56 0.63
N PHE A 114 3.21 19.64 -0.58
CA PHE A 114 3.57 20.66 -1.57
C PHE A 114 3.31 22.08 -1.06
N GLN A 115 2.16 22.31 -0.41
CA GLN A 115 1.83 23.62 0.17
C GLN A 115 2.77 23.99 1.33
N ALA A 116 3.21 23.02 2.12
CA ALA A 116 4.13 23.26 3.24
C ALA A 116 5.59 23.48 2.80
N ASN A 117 6.03 22.85 1.70
CA ASN A 117 7.41 22.89 1.23
C ASN A 117 7.52 23.04 -0.31
N PRO A 118 7.00 24.13 -0.90
CA PRO A 118 6.93 24.28 -2.36
C PRO A 118 8.32 24.33 -3.02
N GLU A 119 9.29 25.00 -2.37
CA GLU A 119 10.66 25.10 -2.89
C GLU A 119 11.37 23.75 -2.94
N LEU A 120 11.18 22.89 -1.92
CA LEU A 120 11.77 21.56 -1.87
C LEU A 120 11.18 20.65 -2.96
N CYS A 121 9.86 20.73 -3.16
CA CYS A 121 9.16 20.00 -4.20
C CYS A 121 9.59 20.43 -5.61
N LEU A 122 9.68 21.74 -5.87
CA LEU A 122 10.12 22.28 -7.16
C LEU A 122 11.58 21.92 -7.48
N ARG A 123 12.43 21.81 -6.45
CA ARG A 123 13.84 21.46 -6.61
C ARG A 123 14.10 19.95 -6.49
N LEU A 124 13.06 19.14 -6.35
CA LEU A 124 13.13 17.68 -6.18
C LEU A 124 14.10 17.22 -5.07
N GLY A 125 14.41 18.08 -4.10
CA GLY A 125 15.45 17.82 -3.10
C GLY A 125 16.87 17.67 -3.65
N LEU A 126 17.12 18.05 -4.92
CA LEU A 126 18.42 17.92 -5.59
C LEU A 126 19.40 19.06 -5.28
N TRP A 127 18.91 20.19 -4.77
CA TRP A 127 19.72 21.38 -4.51
C TRP A 127 19.51 21.90 -3.09
N GLU A 128 20.49 21.67 -2.22
CA GLU A 128 20.53 22.26 -0.87
C GLU A 128 20.94 23.73 -0.98
N THR A 129 20.00 24.64 -0.71
CA THR A 129 20.38 26.05 -0.50
C THR A 129 20.94 26.21 0.90
N SER A 130 22.15 26.74 1.00
CA SER A 130 22.80 27.16 2.25
C SER A 130 21.97 28.18 3.08
N ALA A 131 20.83 28.66 2.55
CA ALA A 131 19.97 29.68 3.15
C ALA A 131 19.13 29.21 4.35
N ASN A 132 19.00 27.89 4.60
CA ASN A 132 18.16 27.35 5.68
C ASN A 132 18.94 26.71 6.84
N LYS A 133 20.21 27.10 7.07
CA LYS A 133 20.96 26.73 8.28
C LYS A 133 20.44 27.39 9.58
N GLY A 134 19.34 28.15 9.52
CA GLY A 134 18.81 28.93 10.66
C GLY A 134 17.43 28.51 11.18
N LEU A 135 16.75 27.55 10.54
CA LEU A 135 15.42 27.09 10.98
C LEU A 135 15.47 25.67 11.57
N ASP A 136 16.48 25.40 12.40
CA ASP A 136 16.66 24.16 13.16
C ASP A 136 15.68 24.05 14.34
N LYS A 137 14.39 24.07 14.05
CA LYS A 137 13.44 23.30 14.84
C LYS A 137 12.90 22.22 13.92
N PRO A 138 13.26 20.94 14.10
CA PRO A 138 12.60 19.87 13.38
C PRO A 138 11.12 19.94 13.76
N THR A 139 10.28 20.49 12.87
CA THR A 139 8.83 20.49 13.08
C THR A 139 8.40 19.04 13.17
N PRO A 140 7.92 18.56 14.34
CA PRO A 140 7.54 17.17 14.50
C PRO A 140 6.27 16.93 13.68
N GLY A 141 6.34 16.04 12.69
CA GLY A 141 5.18 15.66 11.90
C GLY A 141 5.50 15.34 10.44
N MET A 142 4.42 15.20 9.65
CA MET A 142 4.42 14.81 8.24
C MET A 142 5.17 15.79 7.32
N PHE A 143 5.43 17.03 7.76
CA PHE A 143 6.06 18.08 6.95
C PHE A 143 7.60 18.12 7.04
N ASN A 144 8.23 17.13 7.70
CA ASN A 144 9.69 17.06 7.78
C ASN A 144 10.31 16.84 6.38
N PRO A 145 11.44 17.49 6.04
CA PRO A 145 12.15 17.27 4.78
C PRO A 145 12.50 15.80 4.50
N ARG A 146 12.73 14.99 5.54
CA ARG A 146 12.99 13.54 5.39
C ARG A 146 11.78 12.74 4.90
N VAL A 147 10.57 13.27 5.08
CA VAL A 147 9.32 12.66 4.62
C VAL A 147 9.13 12.88 3.11
N PHE A 148 9.85 13.81 2.49
CA PHE A 148 9.77 14.13 1.07
C PHE A 148 9.91 12.89 0.17
N VAL A 149 10.93 12.07 0.41
CA VAL A 149 11.20 10.86 -0.39
C VAL A 149 10.02 9.89 -0.33
N TYR A 150 9.38 9.75 0.84
CA TYR A 150 8.21 8.90 1.00
C TYR A 150 6.99 9.47 0.29
N VAL A 151 6.80 10.79 0.32
CA VAL A 151 5.70 11.46 -0.40
C VAL A 151 5.88 11.30 -1.90
N VAL A 152 7.07 11.58 -2.44
CA VAL A 152 7.39 11.38 -3.86
C VAL A 152 7.17 9.93 -4.27
N HIS A 153 7.70 8.98 -3.50
CA HIS A 153 7.47 7.56 -3.74
C HIS A 153 5.98 7.23 -3.77
N SER A 154 5.21 7.68 -2.77
CA SER A 154 3.76 7.45 -2.69
C SER A 154 3.00 8.07 -3.86
N THR A 155 3.38 9.26 -4.32
CA THR A 155 2.78 9.93 -5.48
C THR A 155 3.07 9.17 -6.77
N VAL A 156 4.32 8.72 -6.98
CA VAL A 156 4.68 7.89 -8.14
C VAL A 156 3.88 6.60 -8.14
N LEU A 157 3.75 5.92 -6.98
CA LEU A 157 2.95 4.71 -6.86
C LEU A 157 1.47 4.96 -7.15
N LEU A 158 0.91 6.08 -6.67
CA LEU A 158 -0.48 6.46 -6.92
C LEU A 158 -0.73 6.69 -8.43
N VAL A 159 0.13 7.49 -9.08
CA VAL A 159 0.01 7.80 -10.52
C VAL A 159 0.17 6.53 -11.35
N PHE A 160 1.21 5.75 -11.08
CA PHE A 160 1.45 4.49 -11.79
C PHE A 160 0.32 3.48 -11.56
N GLY A 161 -0.11 3.28 -10.31
CA GLY A 161 -1.17 2.34 -9.98
C GLY A 161 -2.54 2.74 -10.52
N THR A 162 -2.81 4.03 -10.68
CA THR A 162 -4.09 4.50 -11.24
C THR A 162 -4.11 4.40 -12.76
N LEU A 163 -2.98 4.68 -13.43
CA LEU A 163 -2.91 4.74 -14.89
C LEU A 163 -2.56 3.41 -15.53
N CYS A 164 -1.76 2.58 -14.86
CA CYS A 164 -1.14 1.39 -15.44
C CYS A 164 -1.52 0.09 -14.72
N MET A 165 -2.39 0.13 -13.70
CA MET A 165 -2.86 -1.06 -12.99
C MET A 165 -4.38 -1.02 -12.80
N HIS A 166 -4.95 -2.17 -12.45
CA HIS A 166 -6.34 -2.26 -12.04
C HIS A 166 -6.54 -1.51 -10.73
N VAL A 167 -7.47 -0.54 -10.76
CA VAL A 167 -7.73 0.38 -9.64
C VAL A 167 -8.21 -0.37 -8.39
N GLN A 168 -8.80 -1.56 -8.54
CA GLN A 168 -9.17 -2.43 -7.43
C GLN A 168 -7.97 -2.81 -6.53
N VAL A 169 -6.78 -2.97 -7.11
CA VAL A 169 -5.56 -3.37 -6.38
C VAL A 169 -4.84 -2.15 -5.80
N LEU A 170 -5.21 -0.93 -6.21
CA LEU A 170 -4.56 0.32 -5.81
C LEU A 170 -4.51 0.49 -4.29
N THR A 171 -5.63 0.24 -3.60
CA THR A 171 -5.70 0.39 -2.14
C THR A 171 -4.70 -0.51 -1.43
N ARG A 172 -4.63 -1.78 -1.81
CA ARG A 172 -3.68 -2.75 -1.23
C ARG A 172 -2.25 -2.39 -1.58
N PHE A 173 -2.01 -1.99 -2.82
CA PHE A 173 -0.70 -1.59 -3.31
C PHE A 173 -0.15 -0.40 -2.54
N MET A 174 -0.96 0.65 -2.35
CA MET A 174 -0.56 1.83 -1.58
C MET A 174 -0.37 1.52 -0.09
N ALA A 175 -1.32 0.81 0.53
CA ALA A 175 -1.26 0.46 1.94
C ALA A 175 -0.03 -0.41 2.29
N SER A 176 0.40 -1.28 1.38
CA SER A 176 1.55 -2.17 1.59
C SER A 176 2.89 -1.51 1.28
N SER A 177 2.90 -0.56 0.33
CA SER A 177 4.14 0.01 -0.20
C SER A 177 4.53 1.34 0.46
N SER A 178 3.59 2.06 1.07
CA SER A 178 3.82 3.40 1.61
C SER A 178 3.09 3.65 2.93
N PRO A 179 3.77 4.19 3.96
CA PRO A 179 3.12 4.61 5.20
C PRO A 179 2.39 5.97 5.08
N VAL A 180 2.59 6.70 3.97
CA VAL A 180 2.11 8.08 3.78
C VAL A 180 0.60 8.23 3.94
N PRO A 181 -0.27 7.36 3.37
CA PRO A 181 -1.72 7.47 3.56
C PRO A 181 -2.16 7.38 5.03
N PHE A 182 -1.42 6.63 5.85
CA PHE A 182 -1.68 6.53 7.29
C PHE A 182 -1.19 7.77 8.05
N TRP A 183 -0.05 8.34 7.65
CA TRP A 183 0.47 9.57 8.24
C TRP A 183 -0.46 10.77 8.01
N ILE A 184 -0.96 10.95 6.78
CA ILE A 184 -1.94 12.01 6.49
C ILE A 184 -3.25 11.77 7.26
N SER A 185 -3.70 10.52 7.37
CA SER A 185 -4.89 10.18 8.16
C SER A 185 -4.71 10.58 9.63
N ALA A 186 -3.58 10.20 10.24
CA ALA A 186 -3.27 10.59 11.62
C ALA A 186 -3.14 12.10 11.79
N HIS A 187 -2.55 12.79 10.81
CA HIS A 187 -2.42 14.24 10.81
C HIS A 187 -3.79 14.94 10.75
N LEU A 188 -4.69 14.48 9.89
CA LEU A 188 -6.06 15.00 9.78
C LEU A 188 -6.86 14.74 11.06
N LEU A 189 -6.74 13.55 11.67
CA LEU A 189 -7.36 13.24 12.95
C LEU A 189 -6.87 14.19 14.05
N LEU A 190 -5.55 14.42 14.11
CA LEU A 190 -4.96 15.35 15.07
C LEU A 190 -5.49 16.77 14.88
N LEU A 191 -5.56 17.28 13.65
CA LEU A 191 -6.02 18.64 13.35
C LEU A 191 -7.49 18.87 13.69
N ASN A 192 -8.35 17.88 13.44
CA ASN A 192 -9.79 18.03 13.58
C ASN A 192 -10.29 17.75 15.01
N GLU A 193 -9.57 16.96 15.81
CA GLU A 193 -10.04 16.54 17.13
C GLU A 193 -9.28 17.21 18.30
N PRO A 194 -9.91 18.14 19.03
CA PRO A 194 -9.29 18.81 20.17
C PRO A 194 -9.01 17.86 21.33
N LEU A 195 -9.73 16.74 21.42
CA LEU A 195 -9.49 15.67 22.41
C LEU A 195 -8.09 15.05 22.25
N LEU A 196 -7.59 14.97 21.01
CA LEU A 196 -6.24 14.47 20.75
C LEU A 196 -5.17 15.52 21.05
N HIS A 197 -5.49 16.81 20.90
CA HIS A 197 -4.60 17.92 21.26
C HIS A 197 -4.38 18.03 22.77
N ARG A 198 -5.44 17.85 23.57
CA ARG A 198 -5.39 17.96 25.05
C ARG A 198 -4.40 16.98 25.70
N ARG A 199 -4.14 15.83 25.09
CA ARG A 199 -3.17 14.83 25.57
C ARG A 199 -1.72 15.11 25.13
N LYS A 200 -1.51 15.88 24.05
CA LYS A 200 -0.17 16.28 23.59
C LYS A 200 0.43 17.39 24.45
N THR A 201 -0.41 18.24 25.07
CA THR A 201 -0.02 19.34 25.96
C THR A 201 0.08 18.95 27.43
N SER A 202 -0.44 17.78 27.83
CA SER A 202 -0.14 17.21 29.14
C SER A 202 1.30 16.67 29.14
N ASN A 203 2.23 17.51 29.61
CA ASN A 203 3.55 17.07 30.01
C ASN A 203 3.44 15.84 30.95
N PRO A 204 4.25 14.78 30.77
CA PRO A 204 4.31 13.68 31.74
C PRO A 204 4.92 14.09 33.10
N ASN A 205 5.35 15.35 33.27
CA ASN A 205 6.03 15.85 34.47
C ASN A 205 5.26 16.88 35.29
N VAL A 206 3.99 17.17 34.99
CA VAL A 206 3.15 17.93 35.94
C VAL A 206 2.38 16.93 36.78
N GLN A 207 3.06 16.45 37.81
CA GLN A 207 2.49 15.79 38.97
C GLN A 207 1.50 16.77 39.61
N LEU A 208 0.23 16.73 39.16
CA LEU A 208 -0.84 17.40 39.86
C LEU A 208 -1.14 16.54 41.10
N GLN A 209 -0.51 16.92 42.21
CA GLN A 209 -0.99 16.57 43.53
C GLN A 209 -2.43 17.08 43.64
N THR A 210 -3.39 16.15 43.57
CA THR A 210 -4.63 16.26 44.34
C THR A 210 -5.07 14.85 44.71
N GLN A 211 -5.55 14.75 45.95
CA GLN A 211 -5.53 13.56 46.77
C GLN A 211 -6.61 12.52 46.41
N SER A 212 -6.28 11.26 46.67
CA SER A 212 -7.13 10.21 47.27
C SER A 212 -8.52 9.95 46.68
N ARG A 213 -8.70 8.82 45.96
CA ARG A 213 -9.31 7.58 46.51
C ARG A 213 -9.55 6.54 45.41
N ASN A 214 -9.21 5.29 45.76
CA ASN A 214 -9.62 4.02 45.17
C ASN A 214 -9.05 3.65 43.79
N GLY A 215 -8.32 2.52 43.79
CA GLY A 215 -7.66 1.95 42.62
C GLY A 215 -8.63 1.51 41.54
N CYS A 216 -8.30 1.88 40.32
CA CYS A 216 -8.62 1.15 39.10
C CYS A 216 -7.42 1.33 38.17
N ASP A 217 -6.92 0.21 37.68
CA ASP A 217 -5.79 0.04 36.77
C ASP A 217 -6.01 0.87 35.49
N HIS A 218 -5.48 2.10 35.46
CA HIS A 218 -5.70 3.03 34.35
C HIS A 218 -4.75 2.67 33.20
N LYS A 219 -5.10 1.63 32.43
CA LYS A 219 -4.45 1.37 31.14
C LYS A 219 -4.50 2.65 30.30
N PRO A 220 -3.38 3.08 29.67
CA PRO A 220 -3.43 4.17 28.71
C PRO A 220 -4.29 3.69 27.53
N GLN A 221 -5.57 4.08 27.53
CA GLN A 221 -6.46 3.77 26.42
C GLN A 221 -5.89 4.43 25.16
N ASN A 222 -5.70 3.64 24.10
CA ASN A 222 -5.26 4.13 22.80
C ASN A 222 -6.13 5.33 22.41
N PRO A 223 -5.53 6.47 22.02
CA PRO A 223 -6.28 7.70 21.77
C PRO A 223 -7.35 7.55 20.67
N ILE A 224 -7.10 6.67 19.70
CA ILE A 224 -8.05 6.32 18.64
C ILE A 224 -9.25 5.53 19.21
N ILE A 225 -9.02 4.61 20.16
CA ILE A 225 -10.09 3.82 20.80
C ILE A 225 -10.99 4.73 21.63
N ALA A 226 -10.44 5.79 22.23
CA ALA A 226 -11.21 6.78 22.98
C ALA A 226 -12.15 7.62 22.10
N LEU A 227 -11.87 7.73 20.78
CA LEU A 227 -12.73 8.44 19.82
C LEU A 227 -13.92 7.60 19.34
N LEU A 228 -13.82 6.27 19.35
CA LEU A 228 -14.88 5.36 18.92
C LEU A 228 -16.25 5.58 19.62
N PRO A 229 -16.32 5.72 20.96
CA PRO A 229 -17.60 5.95 21.63
C PRO A 229 -18.20 7.33 21.35
N HIS A 230 -17.40 8.29 20.88
CA HIS A 230 -17.83 9.66 20.56
C HIS A 230 -17.92 9.92 19.05
N PHE A 231 -18.04 8.85 18.25
CA PHE A 231 -17.98 8.92 16.79
C PHE A 231 -18.93 9.95 16.18
N THR A 232 -20.18 10.02 16.66
CA THR A 232 -21.21 10.94 16.16
C THR A 232 -20.94 12.40 16.47
N THR A 233 -20.11 12.69 17.47
CA THR A 233 -19.74 14.04 17.90
C THR A 233 -18.44 14.54 17.25
N CYS A 234 -17.70 13.64 16.57
CA CYS A 234 -16.45 13.97 15.89
C CYS A 234 -16.69 14.78 14.60
N SER A 235 -15.66 15.46 14.10
CA SER A 235 -15.70 16.17 12.80
C SER A 235 -16.05 15.23 11.65
N PRO A 236 -16.78 15.69 10.60
CA PRO A 236 -17.14 14.85 9.45
C PRO A 236 -15.91 14.23 8.74
N THR A 237 -14.77 14.92 8.76
CA THR A 237 -13.50 14.40 8.23
C THR A 237 -13.01 13.22 9.06
N THR A 238 -13.05 13.34 10.39
CA THR A 238 -12.68 12.27 11.33
C THR A 238 -13.60 11.07 11.17
N GLN A 239 -14.91 11.30 11.09
CA GLN A 239 -15.92 10.26 10.88
C GLN A 239 -15.67 9.49 9.59
N SER A 240 -15.38 10.20 8.49
CA SER A 240 -15.13 9.59 7.19
C SER A 240 -13.87 8.71 7.20
N ILE A 241 -12.76 9.19 7.77
CA ILE A 241 -11.50 8.45 7.84
C ILE A 241 -11.65 7.22 8.73
N LEU A 242 -12.18 7.40 9.94
CA LEU A 242 -12.33 6.30 10.90
C LEU A 242 -13.36 5.28 10.42
N GLY A 243 -14.48 5.74 9.86
CA GLY A 243 -15.49 4.89 9.23
C GLY A 243 -14.92 4.09 8.05
N TYR A 244 -14.09 4.68 7.21
CA TYR A 244 -13.40 3.97 6.13
C TYR A 244 -12.49 2.86 6.66
N PHE A 245 -11.60 3.13 7.62
CA PHE A 245 -10.70 2.10 8.14
C PHE A 245 -11.44 1.00 8.90
N LEU A 246 -12.46 1.34 9.68
CA LEU A 246 -13.27 0.36 10.41
C LEU A 246 -14.09 -0.51 9.45
N SER A 247 -14.73 0.09 8.45
CA SER A 247 -15.51 -0.66 7.46
C SER A 247 -14.62 -1.56 6.62
N TYR A 248 -13.44 -1.10 6.19
CA TYR A 248 -12.49 -1.93 5.46
C TYR A 248 -11.97 -3.09 6.30
N TRP A 249 -11.70 -2.86 7.59
CA TRP A 249 -11.29 -3.91 8.53
C TRP A 249 -12.39 -4.94 8.77
N LEU A 250 -13.64 -4.50 9.02
CA LEU A 250 -14.78 -5.38 9.22
C LEU A 250 -15.10 -6.18 7.97
N LEU A 251 -15.10 -5.54 6.80
CA LEU A 251 -15.33 -6.19 5.52
C LEU A 251 -14.22 -7.22 5.24
N GLY A 252 -12.96 -6.85 5.48
CA GLY A 252 -11.83 -7.77 5.36
C GLY A 252 -11.97 -8.99 6.26
N LEU A 253 -12.38 -8.80 7.52
CA LEU A 253 -12.61 -9.90 8.46
C LEU A 253 -13.75 -10.82 7.99
N ALA A 254 -14.90 -10.23 7.61
CA ALA A 254 -16.05 -10.98 7.15
C ALA A 254 -15.77 -11.78 5.87
N LEU A 255 -15.05 -11.19 4.92
CA LEU A 255 -14.69 -11.85 3.66
C LEU A 255 -13.59 -12.91 3.84
N HIS A 256 -12.62 -12.66 4.72
CA HIS A 256 -11.56 -13.63 5.03
C HIS A 256 -12.13 -14.92 5.63
N CYS A 257 -13.11 -14.81 6.53
CA CYS A 257 -13.78 -15.98 7.11
C CYS A 257 -14.55 -16.83 6.09
N ASN A 258 -14.88 -16.27 4.92
CA ASN A 258 -15.62 -16.96 3.86
C ASN A 258 -14.73 -17.50 2.73
N PHE A 259 -13.39 -17.44 2.85
CA PHE A 259 -12.43 -17.86 1.80
C PHE A 259 -12.69 -17.25 0.41
N LEU A 260 -13.40 -16.12 0.34
CA LEU A 260 -13.61 -15.43 -0.92
C LEU A 260 -12.28 -14.78 -1.36
N PRO A 261 -11.95 -14.77 -2.66
CA PRO A 261 -10.66 -14.28 -3.18
C PRO A 261 -10.54 -12.74 -3.16
N TRP A 262 -11.03 -12.10 -2.10
CA TRP A 262 -11.14 -10.65 -1.94
C TRP A 262 -10.15 -10.08 -0.94
N THR A 263 -8.97 -10.70 -0.85
CA THR A 263 -7.81 -10.14 -0.15
C THR A 263 -6.63 -10.02 -1.09
#